data_AF-A0A512B8L9-F1
#
_entry.id   AF-A0A512B8L9-F1
#
_cell.length_a   1.000
_cell.length_b   1.000
_cell.length_c   1.000
_cell.angle_alpha   90.00
_cell.angle_beta   90.00
_cell.angle_gamma   90.00
#
_symmetry.space_group_name_H-M   'P 1'
#
loop_
_entity.id
_entity.type
_entity.pdbx_description
1 polymer ?
#
loop_
_entity_poly.entity_id
_entity_poly.type
_entity_poly.pdbx_seq_one_letter_code
_entity_poly.pdbx_strand_id
1 'polypeptide(L)'
;MDNALNPKPLIDKLFSLLDEWRNLPAYQLERRADIFFAIYLDTIIKKKFGDGIDFIVPEFPIRIGGILEENESVNLSVKIDYVAVCEEAKKVYFIELKTDQTSRREKQDLYLQKAKEINIPALMNGIIQIYSATIQKRKYNNLIALLSKIGWLSLDKDVCRNTSKDYEITVVYIQPTNSRNANNIISFTDVADYLSNQSDDLTARFVKSLESWLENQSEENSVLIKKPVM
;
A
#
# COMPACT_ATOMS: atom_id res chain seq x y z
N MET A 1 39.66 5.71 12.69
CA MET A 1 38.97 4.43 12.44
C MET A 1 37.60 4.59 13.04
N ASP A 2 36.60 4.83 12.20
CA ASP A 2 35.24 5.05 12.65
C ASP A 2 34.72 3.77 13.32
N ASN A 3 34.38 3.89 14.60
CA ASN A 3 33.52 2.95 15.30
C ASN A 3 32.13 3.11 14.67
N ALA A 4 31.90 2.43 13.54
CA ALA A 4 30.57 2.34 12.96
C ALA A 4 29.66 1.72 14.02
N LEU A 5 28.70 2.49 14.52
CA LEU A 5 27.66 2.01 15.42
C LEU A 5 27.00 0.80 14.75
N ASN A 6 27.08 -0.38 15.38
CA ASN A 6 26.29 -1.54 14.98
C ASN A 6 24.81 -1.08 14.95
N PRO A 7 24.13 -1.11 13.79
CA PRO A 7 22.76 -0.58 13.67
C PRO A 7 21.73 -1.49 14.33
N LYS A 8 22.07 -2.76 14.60
CA LYS A 8 21.14 -3.77 15.09
C LYS A 8 20.37 -3.37 16.37
N PRO A 9 20.99 -2.80 17.42
CA PRO A 9 20.24 -2.39 18.62
C PRO A 9 19.21 -1.30 18.33
N LEU A 10 19.47 -0.42 17.36
CA LEU A 10 18.53 0.63 16.96
C LEU A 10 17.37 0.05 16.15
N ILE A 11 17.65 -0.88 15.24
CA ILE A 11 16.64 -1.63 14.49
C ILE A 11 15.74 -2.42 15.45
N ASP A 12 16.33 -3.17 16.37
CA ASP A 12 15.58 -3.94 17.37
C ASP A 12 14.66 -3.03 18.19
N LYS A 13 15.18 -1.89 18.67
CA LYS A 13 14.40 -0.90 19.42
C LYS A 13 13.25 -0.31 18.60
N LEU A 14 13.49 0.03 17.33
CA LEU A 14 12.47 0.57 16.44
C LEU A 14 11.30 -0.39 16.31
N PHE A 15 11.57 -1.66 16.00
CA PHE A 15 10.51 -2.64 15.86
C PHE A 15 9.86 -3.03 17.19
N SER A 16 10.60 -3.05 18.30
CA SER A 16 9.98 -3.30 19.62
C SER A 16 8.95 -2.22 19.96
N LEU A 17 9.21 -0.95 19.61
CA LEU A 17 8.20 0.10 19.78
C LEU A 17 6.98 -0.13 18.90
N LEU A 18 7.13 -0.61 17.66
CA LEU A 18 5.99 -0.95 16.79
C LEU A 18 5.16 -2.12 17.38
N ASP A 19 5.84 -3.16 17.87
CA ASP A 19 5.24 -4.36 18.45
C ASP A 19 4.48 -4.05 19.75
N GLU A 20 5.02 -3.16 20.58
CA GLU A 20 4.39 -2.73 21.82
C GLU A 20 3.23 -1.75 21.54
N TRP A 21 3.49 -0.70 20.77
CA TRP A 21 2.55 0.41 20.61
C TRP A 21 1.33 0.05 19.77
N ARG A 22 1.40 -0.96 18.89
CA ARG A 22 0.22 -1.44 18.15
C ARG A 22 -0.95 -1.87 19.02
N ASN A 23 -0.70 -2.22 20.28
CA ASN A 23 -1.73 -2.62 21.24
C ASN A 23 -2.37 -1.42 21.96
N LEU A 24 -1.98 -0.18 21.64
CA LEU A 24 -2.56 1.03 22.21
C LEU A 24 -3.78 1.49 21.40
N PRO A 25 -4.89 1.92 22.04
CA PRO A 25 -6.19 2.13 21.38
C PRO A 25 -6.22 3.08 20.16
N ALA A 26 -5.32 4.07 20.12
CA ALA A 26 -5.28 5.07 19.05
C ALA A 26 -4.08 4.92 18.13
N TYR A 27 -3.24 3.90 18.35
CA TYR A 27 -2.03 3.72 17.57
C TYR A 27 -2.34 3.11 16.21
N GLN A 28 -1.77 3.69 15.15
CA GLN A 28 -2.01 3.27 13.77
C GLN A 28 -0.77 2.60 13.23
N LEU A 29 -0.62 1.30 13.50
CA LEU A 29 0.54 0.53 13.06
C LEU A 29 0.71 0.59 11.54
N GLU A 30 -0.37 0.47 10.77
CA GLU A 30 -0.38 0.56 9.29
C GLU A 30 0.46 1.72 8.77
N ARG A 31 0.24 2.95 9.26
CA ARG A 31 0.94 4.18 8.84
C ARG A 31 2.37 4.34 9.37
N ARG A 32 2.82 3.41 10.21
CA ARG A 32 4.16 3.41 10.80
C ARG A 32 5.00 2.27 10.26
N ALA A 33 4.34 1.18 9.89
CA ALA A 33 4.94 0.01 9.29
C ALA A 33 4.97 0.07 7.76
N ASP A 34 4.20 0.97 7.13
CA ASP A 34 4.07 1.14 5.68
C ASP A 34 5.43 1.13 4.96
N ILE A 35 6.42 1.86 5.49
CA ILE A 35 7.72 1.99 4.82
C ILE A 35 8.48 0.66 4.77
N PHE A 36 8.30 -0.23 5.74
CA PHE A 36 8.97 -1.53 5.71
C PHE A 36 8.36 -2.44 4.65
N PHE A 37 7.04 -2.41 4.45
CA PHE A 37 6.42 -3.10 3.33
C PHE A 37 6.91 -2.52 1.99
N ALA A 38 6.99 -1.19 1.88
CA ALA A 38 7.44 -0.52 0.66
C ALA A 38 8.82 -0.97 0.18
N ILE A 39 9.76 -1.23 1.11
CA ILE A 39 11.11 -1.76 0.79
C ILE A 39 11.02 -3.11 0.07
N TYR A 40 10.09 -3.97 0.50
CA TYR A 40 10.00 -5.36 0.03
C TYR A 40 8.93 -5.59 -1.03
N LEU A 41 8.19 -4.57 -1.45
CA LEU A 41 7.07 -4.72 -2.39
C LEU A 41 7.47 -5.42 -3.70
N ASP A 42 8.65 -5.11 -4.28
CA ASP A 42 9.13 -5.79 -5.49
C ASP A 42 9.31 -7.29 -5.24
N THR A 43 9.96 -7.66 -4.14
CA THR A 43 10.14 -9.07 -3.77
C THR A 43 8.80 -9.76 -3.53
N ILE A 44 7.88 -9.10 -2.83
CA ILE A 44 6.56 -9.62 -2.48
C ILE A 44 5.73 -9.89 -3.75
N ILE A 45 5.63 -8.90 -4.64
CA ILE A 45 4.85 -9.02 -5.88
C ILE A 45 5.49 -10.05 -6.82
N LYS A 46 6.81 -10.03 -6.96
CA LYS A 46 7.52 -11.01 -7.80
C LYS A 46 7.36 -12.44 -7.31
N LYS A 47 7.40 -12.67 -6.00
CA LYS A 47 7.18 -14.01 -5.42
C LYS A 47 5.74 -14.48 -5.58
N LYS A 48 4.76 -13.59 -5.43
CA LYS A 48 3.34 -13.94 -5.51
C LYS A 48 2.84 -14.11 -6.95
N PHE A 49 3.23 -13.21 -7.85
CA PHE A 49 2.65 -13.08 -9.18
C PHE A 49 3.64 -13.27 -10.33
N GLY A 50 4.94 -13.31 -10.05
CA GLY A 50 5.99 -13.47 -11.06
C GLY A 50 6.39 -12.17 -11.78
N ASP A 51 5.77 -11.05 -11.45
CA ASP A 51 6.03 -9.75 -12.08
C ASP A 51 7.05 -8.92 -11.28
N GLY A 52 7.99 -8.28 -11.97
CA GLY A 52 8.90 -7.28 -11.37
C GLY A 52 8.27 -5.89 -11.35
N ILE A 53 8.56 -5.09 -10.33
CA ILE A 53 8.05 -3.72 -10.20
C ILE A 53 9.09 -2.71 -10.71
N ASP A 54 8.68 -1.85 -11.63
CA ASP A 54 9.48 -0.73 -12.13
C ASP A 54 9.31 0.53 -11.28
N PHE A 55 8.07 0.78 -10.82
CA PHE A 55 7.73 1.98 -10.04
C PHE A 55 6.73 1.67 -8.92
N ILE A 56 6.90 2.36 -7.80
CA ILE A 56 5.95 2.35 -6.68
C ILE A 56 5.52 3.79 -6.42
N VAL A 57 4.21 4.03 -6.39
CA VAL A 57 3.61 5.31 -5.99
C VAL A 57 2.84 5.09 -4.68
N PRO A 58 3.38 5.52 -3.53
CA PRO A 58 2.67 5.40 -2.26
C PRO A 58 1.56 6.46 -2.14
N GLU A 59 0.53 6.14 -1.35
CA GLU A 59 -0.61 7.02 -1.07
C GLU A 59 -1.24 7.63 -2.35
N PHE A 60 -1.42 6.81 -3.38
CA PHE A 60 -1.85 7.25 -4.70
C PHE A 60 -3.27 7.84 -4.66
N PRO A 61 -3.47 9.12 -5.05
CA PRO A 61 -4.76 9.78 -4.95
C PRO A 61 -5.71 9.39 -6.09
N ILE A 62 -6.91 8.95 -5.74
CA ILE A 62 -8.04 8.78 -6.66
C ILE A 62 -9.06 9.89 -6.41
N ARG A 63 -9.40 10.64 -7.45
CA ARG A 63 -10.47 11.66 -7.38
C ARG A 63 -11.83 10.99 -7.23
N ILE A 64 -12.57 11.32 -6.16
CA ILE A 64 -13.88 10.73 -5.87
C ILE A 64 -14.89 11.03 -6.98
N GLY A 65 -14.94 12.26 -7.49
CA GLY A 65 -15.81 12.63 -8.61
C GLY A 65 -15.46 11.96 -9.94
N GLY A 66 -14.34 11.24 -10.02
CA GLY A 66 -14.00 10.39 -11.17
C GLY A 66 -14.49 8.95 -11.06
N ILE A 67 -14.93 8.52 -9.86
CA ILE A 67 -15.39 7.14 -9.59
C ILE A 67 -16.84 7.09 -9.05
N LEU A 68 -17.39 8.19 -8.53
CA LEU A 68 -18.77 8.28 -8.06
C LEU A 68 -19.53 9.35 -8.85
N GLU A 69 -20.50 8.93 -9.67
CA GLU A 69 -21.34 9.81 -10.51
C GLU A 69 -22.08 10.88 -9.69
N GLU A 70 -22.49 10.58 -8.46
CA GLU A 70 -23.20 11.51 -7.59
C GLU A 70 -22.33 12.69 -7.09
N ASN A 71 -21.03 12.71 -7.40
CA ASN A 71 -20.06 13.65 -6.84
C ASN A 71 -19.10 14.26 -7.88
N GLU A 72 -19.52 14.40 -9.14
CA GLU A 72 -18.67 14.88 -10.24
C GLU A 72 -17.94 16.21 -9.96
N SER A 73 -18.51 17.11 -9.15
CA SER A 73 -17.90 18.39 -8.77
C SER A 73 -16.92 18.32 -7.61
N VAL A 74 -16.81 17.16 -6.94
CA VAL A 74 -16.07 17.00 -5.70
C VAL A 74 -14.61 16.62 -6.00
N ASN A 75 -13.71 17.58 -5.77
CA ASN A 75 -12.26 17.38 -5.85
C ASN A 75 -11.65 16.81 -4.55
N LEU A 76 -12.40 15.95 -3.86
CA LEU A 76 -11.87 15.13 -2.77
C LEU A 76 -11.20 13.89 -3.35
N SER A 77 -10.20 13.37 -2.63
CA SER A 77 -9.48 12.17 -3.02
C SER A 77 -9.55 11.12 -1.93
N VAL A 78 -9.76 9.86 -2.34
CA VAL A 78 -9.36 8.69 -1.54
C VAL A 78 -7.97 8.25 -1.99
N LYS A 79 -7.31 7.39 -1.22
CA LYS A 79 -5.96 6.94 -1.50
C LYS A 79 -5.91 5.43 -1.59
N ILE A 80 -5.09 4.93 -2.50
CA ILE A 80 -4.58 3.55 -2.49
C ILE A 80 -3.23 3.60 -1.77
N ASP A 81 -2.96 2.66 -0.86
CA ASP A 81 -1.69 2.67 -0.11
C ASP A 81 -0.48 2.58 -1.03
N TYR A 82 -0.51 1.70 -2.04
CA TYR A 82 0.49 1.67 -3.12
C TYR A 82 -0.12 1.37 -4.49
N VAL A 83 0.41 2.04 -5.50
CA VAL A 83 0.29 1.64 -6.90
C VAL A 83 1.67 1.16 -7.36
N ALA A 84 1.77 -0.14 -7.62
CA ALA A 84 2.98 -0.76 -8.17
C ALA A 84 2.80 -1.01 -9.67
N VAL A 85 3.76 -0.55 -10.47
CA VAL A 85 3.71 -0.58 -11.94
C VAL A 85 4.73 -1.56 -12.46
N CYS A 86 4.27 -2.47 -13.33
CA CYS A 86 5.08 -3.45 -14.04
C CYS A 86 4.95 -3.14 -15.54
N GLU A 87 5.87 -2.34 -16.07
CA GLU A 87 5.81 -1.77 -17.42
C GLU A 87 5.96 -2.82 -18.51
N GLU A 88 6.86 -3.80 -18.32
CA GLU A 88 7.08 -4.90 -19.27
C GLU A 88 5.82 -5.74 -19.44
N ALA A 89 5.17 -6.09 -18.32
CA ALA A 89 3.94 -6.89 -18.32
C ALA A 89 2.68 -6.08 -18.63
N LYS A 90 2.77 -4.74 -18.70
CA LYS A 90 1.62 -3.82 -18.76
C LYS A 90 0.56 -4.10 -17.70
N LYS A 91 1.05 -4.37 -16.48
CA LYS A 91 0.22 -4.60 -15.29
C LYS A 91 0.43 -3.53 -14.24
N VAL A 92 -0.61 -3.28 -13.47
CA VAL A 92 -0.60 -2.42 -12.30
C VAL A 92 -1.25 -3.13 -11.13
N TYR A 93 -0.59 -3.09 -9.97
CA TYR A 93 -1.12 -3.59 -8.72
C TYR A 93 -1.60 -2.42 -7.86
N PHE A 94 -2.88 -2.42 -7.52
CA PHE A 94 -3.46 -1.55 -6.49
C PHE A 94 -3.38 -2.30 -5.17
N ILE A 95 -2.46 -1.90 -4.31
CA ILE A 95 -2.11 -2.61 -3.08
C ILE A 95 -2.66 -1.84 -1.89
N GLU A 96 -3.51 -2.50 -1.11
CA GLU A 96 -3.94 -2.05 0.21
C GLU A 96 -3.20 -2.80 1.30
N LEU A 97 -2.63 -2.05 2.25
CA LEU A 97 -2.00 -2.61 3.43
C LEU A 97 -2.99 -2.56 4.59
N LYS A 98 -3.13 -3.66 5.33
CA LYS A 98 -3.92 -3.72 6.56
C LYS A 98 -3.07 -4.41 7.62
N THR A 99 -2.93 -3.80 8.80
CA THR A 99 -2.18 -4.40 9.92
C THR A 99 -3.06 -5.04 10.98
N ASP A 100 -4.38 -4.94 10.80
CA ASP A 100 -5.41 -5.55 11.64
C ASP A 100 -6.47 -6.17 10.72
N GLN A 101 -6.93 -7.38 11.04
CA GLN A 101 -7.88 -8.11 10.20
C GLN A 101 -9.25 -7.40 10.08
N THR A 102 -9.64 -6.62 11.08
CA THR A 102 -10.93 -5.92 11.17
C THR A 102 -10.94 -4.56 10.48
N SER A 103 -9.78 -4.06 10.05
CA SER A 103 -9.63 -2.72 9.46
C SER A 103 -10.17 -2.58 8.02
N ARG A 104 -10.52 -3.69 7.38
CA ARG A 104 -11.06 -3.71 6.01
C ARG A 104 -12.52 -3.26 6.00
N ARG A 105 -12.84 -2.31 5.12
CA ARG A 105 -14.18 -1.72 5.00
C ARG A 105 -14.71 -1.85 3.57
N GLU A 106 -15.95 -2.30 3.41
CA GLU A 106 -16.59 -2.53 2.10
C GLU A 106 -16.56 -1.32 1.18
N LYS A 107 -16.70 -0.11 1.74
CA LYS A 107 -16.65 1.15 0.98
C LYS A 107 -15.29 1.39 0.31
N GLN A 108 -14.19 0.94 0.94
CA GLN A 108 -12.85 1.06 0.36
C GLN A 108 -12.68 0.05 -0.78
N ASP A 109 -13.14 -1.17 -0.59
CA ASP A 109 -13.15 -2.20 -1.65
C ASP A 109 -13.93 -1.70 -2.89
N LEU A 110 -15.08 -1.06 -2.68
CA LEU A 110 -15.88 -0.47 -3.76
C LEU A 110 -15.07 0.58 -4.53
N TYR A 111 -14.35 1.48 -3.85
CA TYR A 111 -13.54 2.50 -4.52
C TYR A 111 -12.40 1.90 -5.34
N LEU A 112 -11.78 0.82 -4.85
CA LEU A 112 -10.71 0.13 -5.58
C LEU A 112 -11.25 -0.57 -6.83
N GLN A 113 -12.42 -1.21 -6.73
CA GLN A 113 -13.05 -1.83 -7.90
C GLN A 113 -13.42 -0.78 -8.95
N LYS A 114 -14.04 0.33 -8.54
CA LYS A 114 -14.37 1.42 -9.46
C LYS A 114 -13.13 2.07 -10.08
N ALA A 115 -12.07 2.27 -9.29
CA ALA A 115 -10.79 2.78 -9.81
C ALA A 115 -10.17 1.82 -10.84
N LYS A 116 -10.26 0.52 -10.60
CA LYS A 116 -9.84 -0.51 -11.57
C LYS A 116 -10.65 -0.46 -12.85
N GLU A 117 -11.97 -0.29 -12.76
CA GLU A 117 -12.88 -0.23 -13.93
C GLU A 117 -12.58 0.95 -14.85
N ILE A 118 -12.27 2.12 -14.30
CA ILE A 118 -12.00 3.33 -15.10
C ILE A 118 -10.57 3.38 -15.67
N ASN A 119 -9.68 2.50 -15.19
CA ASN A 119 -8.28 2.35 -15.62
C ASN A 119 -7.39 3.62 -15.44
N ILE A 120 -6.10 3.47 -15.73
CA ILE A 120 -5.07 4.50 -15.55
C ILE A 120 -5.40 5.80 -16.30
N PRO A 121 -5.90 5.81 -17.56
CA PRO A 121 -6.23 7.04 -18.25
C PRO A 121 -7.25 7.92 -17.53
N ALA A 122 -8.35 7.36 -17.05
CA ALA A 122 -9.33 8.15 -16.32
C ALA A 122 -8.79 8.61 -14.95
N LEU A 123 -8.00 7.78 -14.26
CA LEU A 123 -7.34 8.17 -13.02
C LEU A 123 -6.39 9.36 -13.20
N MET A 124 -5.59 9.36 -14.27
CA MET A 124 -4.71 10.48 -14.61
C MET A 124 -5.48 11.77 -14.90
N ASN A 125 -6.60 11.69 -15.61
CA ASN A 125 -7.49 12.84 -15.79
C ASN A 125 -8.00 13.38 -14.45
N GLY A 126 -8.33 12.49 -13.51
CA GLY A 126 -8.69 12.86 -12.14
C GLY A 126 -7.57 13.61 -11.41
N ILE A 127 -6.32 13.13 -11.52
CA ILE A 127 -5.15 13.80 -10.92
C ILE A 127 -4.92 15.18 -11.52
N ILE A 128 -5.07 15.34 -12.85
CA ILE A 128 -4.95 16.66 -13.51
C ILE A 128 -5.98 17.64 -12.96
N GLN A 129 -7.22 17.19 -12.73
CA GLN A 129 -8.27 18.02 -12.14
C GLN A 129 -7.96 18.41 -10.70
N ILE A 130 -7.48 17.47 -9.86
CA ILE A 130 -7.07 17.79 -8.49
C ILE A 130 -5.88 18.76 -8.51
N TYR A 131 -4.89 18.52 -9.37
CA TYR A 131 -3.74 19.40 -9.52
C TYR A 131 -4.17 20.81 -9.88
N SER A 132 -5.13 20.98 -10.80
CA SER A 132 -5.62 22.29 -11.22
C SER A 132 -6.27 23.05 -10.05
N ALA A 133 -7.04 22.36 -9.20
CA ALA A 133 -7.79 22.97 -8.10
C ALA A 133 -7.00 23.14 -6.79
N THR A 134 -5.93 22.36 -6.56
CA THR A 134 -5.24 22.35 -5.26
C THR A 134 -4.29 23.53 -5.05
N ILE A 135 -4.24 24.04 -3.83
CA ILE A 135 -3.21 24.99 -3.39
C ILE A 135 -1.88 24.32 -3.06
N GLN A 136 -1.86 22.98 -2.85
CA GLN A 136 -0.66 22.23 -2.46
C GLN A 136 0.23 21.88 -3.67
N LYS A 137 0.51 22.86 -4.54
CA LYS A 137 1.22 22.66 -5.82
C LYS A 137 2.56 21.95 -5.65
N ARG A 138 3.36 22.30 -4.63
CA ARG A 138 4.66 21.65 -4.37
C ARG A 138 4.56 20.13 -4.24
N LYS A 139 3.58 19.62 -3.48
CA LYS A 139 3.41 18.17 -3.29
C LYS A 139 2.94 17.49 -4.57
N TYR A 140 1.99 18.11 -5.28
CA TYR A 140 1.50 17.58 -6.55
C TYR A 140 2.55 17.64 -7.65
N ASN A 141 3.47 18.61 -7.65
CA ASN A 141 4.58 18.65 -8.60
C ASN A 141 5.51 17.44 -8.39
N ASN A 142 5.75 17.01 -7.16
CA ASN A 142 6.50 15.78 -6.89
C ASN A 142 5.77 14.54 -7.41
N LEU A 143 4.45 14.46 -7.20
CA LEU A 143 3.62 13.37 -7.73
C LEU A 143 3.65 13.37 -9.27
N ILE A 144 3.42 14.51 -9.91
CA ILE A 144 3.43 14.64 -11.38
C ILE A 144 4.82 14.29 -11.93
N ALA A 145 5.90 14.68 -11.28
CA ALA A 145 7.24 14.31 -11.69
C ALA A 145 7.46 12.79 -11.64
N LEU A 146 6.96 12.11 -10.60
CA LEU A 146 6.99 10.65 -10.52
C LEU A 146 6.14 10.01 -11.64
N LEU A 147 4.90 10.46 -11.82
CA LEU A 147 4.00 9.96 -12.86
C LEU A 147 4.52 10.25 -14.28
N SER A 148 5.32 11.30 -14.46
CA SER A 148 5.99 11.61 -15.73
C SER A 148 7.14 10.65 -16.02
N LYS A 149 7.87 10.17 -15.00
CA LYS A 149 8.88 9.12 -15.17
C LYS A 149 8.28 7.79 -15.61
N ILE A 150 7.07 7.48 -15.15
CA ILE A 150 6.30 6.31 -15.59
C ILE A 150 5.77 6.52 -17.02
N GLY A 151 5.64 7.77 -17.48
CA GLY A 151 5.08 8.11 -18.78
C GLY A 151 3.56 8.28 -18.78
N TRP A 152 2.94 8.39 -17.61
CA TRP A 152 1.49 8.56 -17.47
C TRP A 152 1.03 10.01 -17.58
N LEU A 153 1.90 10.96 -17.19
CA LEU A 153 1.67 12.39 -17.33
C LEU A 153 2.86 13.07 -18.01
N SER A 154 2.64 14.29 -18.49
CA SER A 154 3.71 15.22 -18.85
C SER A 154 3.38 16.61 -18.33
N LEU A 155 4.40 17.36 -17.91
CA LEU A 155 4.26 18.74 -17.44
C LEU A 155 5.16 19.65 -18.27
N ASP A 156 4.56 20.56 -19.03
CA ASP A 156 5.27 21.56 -19.82
C ASP A 156 4.65 22.94 -19.58
N LYS A 157 5.47 23.90 -19.11
CA LYS A 157 5.06 25.28 -18.79
C LYS A 157 3.73 25.34 -18.01
N ASP A 158 3.66 24.56 -16.93
CA ASP A 158 2.49 24.41 -16.05
C ASP A 158 1.25 23.72 -16.65
N VAL A 159 1.32 23.28 -17.91
CA VAL A 159 0.27 22.49 -18.54
C VAL A 159 0.55 21.00 -18.30
N CYS A 160 -0.26 20.39 -17.45
CA CYS A 160 -0.22 18.95 -17.18
C CYS A 160 -1.11 18.20 -18.19
N ARG A 161 -0.54 17.26 -18.95
CA ARG A 161 -1.25 16.47 -19.98
C ARG A 161 -1.22 14.99 -19.62
N ASN A 162 -2.30 14.30 -19.95
CA ASN A 162 -2.40 12.85 -19.81
C ASN A 162 -1.73 12.16 -21.00
N THR A 163 -0.79 11.26 -20.72
CA THR A 163 -0.06 10.46 -21.73
C THR A 163 -0.19 8.96 -21.46
N SER A 164 -0.96 8.59 -20.44
CA SER A 164 -1.12 7.20 -20.02
C SER A 164 -1.90 6.36 -21.03
N LYS A 165 -1.73 5.04 -20.88
CA LYS A 165 -2.42 4.00 -21.63
C LYS A 165 -3.14 3.08 -20.65
N ASP A 166 -3.97 2.19 -21.17
CA ASP A 166 -4.59 1.16 -20.34
C ASP A 166 -3.57 0.14 -19.83
N TYR A 167 -3.80 -0.33 -18.60
CA TYR A 167 -3.07 -1.43 -17.98
C TYR A 167 -4.05 -2.50 -17.50
N GLU A 168 -3.55 -3.73 -17.39
CA GLU A 168 -4.25 -4.75 -16.60
C GLU A 168 -4.10 -4.42 -15.11
N ILE A 169 -5.20 -4.16 -14.42
CA ILE A 169 -5.18 -3.77 -13.00
C ILE A 169 -5.62 -4.94 -12.10
N THR A 170 -4.79 -5.25 -11.10
CA THR A 170 -5.11 -6.22 -10.04
C THR A 170 -5.15 -5.52 -8.68
N VAL A 171 -6.25 -5.72 -7.95
CA VAL A 171 -6.39 -5.23 -6.57
C VAL A 171 -5.86 -6.29 -5.61
N VAL A 172 -4.82 -5.96 -4.85
CA VAL A 172 -4.11 -6.85 -3.93
C VAL A 172 -4.24 -6.32 -2.50
N TYR A 173 -4.41 -7.24 -1.55
CA TYR A 173 -4.38 -6.91 -0.13
C TYR A 173 -3.16 -7.56 0.52
N ILE A 174 -2.39 -6.76 1.24
CA ILE A 174 -1.41 -7.26 2.21
C ILE A 174 -2.06 -7.12 3.58
N GLN A 175 -2.31 -8.23 4.26
CA GLN A 175 -3.05 -8.23 5.53
C GLN A 175 -2.59 -9.39 6.43
N PRO A 176 -3.00 -9.46 7.71
CA PRO A 176 -2.50 -10.50 8.60
C PRO A 176 -2.78 -11.91 8.08
N THR A 177 -4.04 -12.24 7.79
CA THR A 177 -4.43 -13.61 7.43
C THR A 177 -5.08 -13.70 6.05
N ASN A 178 -4.99 -14.87 5.42
CA ASN A 178 -5.70 -15.23 4.19
C ASN A 178 -6.63 -16.42 4.42
N SER A 179 -7.57 -16.30 5.35
CA SER A 179 -8.45 -17.41 5.77
C SER A 179 -9.30 -18.02 4.64
N ARG A 180 -9.54 -17.27 3.56
CA ARG A 180 -10.31 -17.71 2.39
C ARG A 180 -9.44 -18.20 1.23
N ASN A 181 -8.12 -18.26 1.40
CA ASN A 181 -7.16 -18.60 0.34
C ASN A 181 -7.42 -17.83 -0.96
N ALA A 182 -7.71 -16.54 -0.85
CA ALA A 182 -7.94 -15.70 -2.01
C ALA A 182 -6.62 -15.39 -2.71
N ASN A 183 -6.60 -15.50 -4.04
CA ASN A 183 -5.39 -15.33 -4.85
C ASN A 183 -4.80 -13.92 -4.78
N ASN A 184 -5.64 -12.92 -4.53
CA ASN A 184 -5.25 -11.52 -4.45
C ASN A 184 -4.94 -11.06 -3.02
N ILE A 185 -4.80 -11.98 -2.08
CA ILE A 185 -4.40 -11.71 -0.70
C ILE A 185 -3.00 -12.29 -0.46
N ILE A 186 -2.15 -11.47 0.16
CA ILE A 186 -0.82 -11.80 0.64
C ILE A 186 -0.87 -11.65 2.16
N SER A 187 -0.76 -12.77 2.87
CA SER A 187 -0.75 -12.80 4.34
C SER A 187 0.61 -12.38 4.90
N PHE A 188 0.69 -12.08 6.20
CA PHE A 188 1.98 -11.83 6.84
C PHE A 188 2.89 -13.06 6.85
N THR A 189 2.31 -14.26 6.91
CA THR A 189 3.05 -15.52 6.72
C THR A 189 3.64 -15.60 5.32
N ASP A 190 2.87 -15.26 4.27
CA ASP A 190 3.41 -15.20 2.90
C ASP A 190 4.58 -14.23 2.82
N VAL A 191 4.47 -13.03 3.40
CA VAL A 191 5.56 -12.03 3.39
C VAL A 191 6.79 -12.55 4.13
N ALA A 192 6.62 -13.15 5.31
CA ALA A 192 7.72 -13.76 6.06
C ALA A 192 8.44 -14.84 5.25
N ASP A 193 7.68 -15.73 4.62
CA ASP A 193 8.22 -16.81 3.78
C ASP A 193 8.98 -16.25 2.55
N TYR A 194 8.45 -15.20 1.92
CA TYR A 194 9.09 -14.57 0.75
C TYR A 194 10.43 -13.90 1.10
N LEU A 195 10.59 -13.51 2.36
CA LEU A 195 11.79 -12.85 2.88
C LEU A 195 12.74 -13.79 3.64
N SER A 196 12.36 -15.05 3.86
CA SER A 196 13.11 -16.03 4.66
C SER A 196 14.58 -16.26 4.25
N ASN A 197 14.92 -16.01 2.98
CA ASN A 197 16.30 -16.16 2.47
C ASN A 197 17.17 -14.91 2.65
N GLN A 198 16.62 -13.81 3.17
CA GLN A 198 17.34 -12.57 3.42
C GLN A 198 17.80 -12.52 4.88
N SER A 199 19.10 -12.28 5.10
CA SER A 199 19.73 -12.43 6.42
C SER A 199 20.22 -11.12 7.03
N ASP A 200 19.86 -9.96 6.47
CA ASP A 200 20.23 -8.68 7.07
C ASP A 200 19.38 -8.39 8.31
N ASP A 201 19.94 -7.58 9.23
CA ASP A 201 19.32 -7.30 10.53
C ASP A 201 17.93 -6.66 10.41
N LEU A 202 17.69 -5.83 9.38
CA LEU A 202 16.40 -5.16 9.18
C LEU A 202 15.34 -6.17 8.75
N THR A 203 15.63 -6.98 7.73
CA THR A 203 14.70 -7.99 7.23
C THR A 203 14.39 -9.03 8.29
N ALA A 204 15.42 -9.57 8.97
CA ALA A 204 15.23 -10.56 10.03
C ALA A 204 14.35 -10.02 11.17
N ARG A 205 14.54 -8.75 11.55
CA ARG A 205 13.74 -8.13 12.61
C ARG A 205 12.30 -7.85 12.15
N PHE A 206 12.10 -7.46 10.90
CA PHE A 206 10.77 -7.24 10.32
C PHE A 206 9.96 -8.54 10.25
N VAL A 207 10.57 -9.63 9.75
CA VAL A 207 9.95 -10.97 9.71
C VAL A 207 9.47 -11.40 11.10
N LYS A 208 10.32 -11.24 12.12
CA LYS A 208 9.94 -11.54 13.51
C LYS A 208 8.73 -10.71 13.99
N SER A 209 8.66 -9.43 13.61
CA SER A 209 7.48 -8.61 13.91
C SER A 209 6.23 -9.11 13.20
N LEU A 210 6.32 -9.46 11.92
CA LEU A 210 5.18 -10.02 11.17
C LEU A 210 4.61 -11.29 11.83
N GLU A 211 5.48 -12.18 12.29
CA GLU A 211 5.11 -13.40 13.02
C GLU A 211 4.38 -13.06 14.34
N SER A 212 4.98 -12.19 15.16
CA SER A 212 4.36 -11.74 16.41
C SER A 212 3.03 -11.02 16.17
N TRP A 213 2.89 -10.30 15.05
CA TRP A 213 1.67 -9.58 14.75
C TRP A 213 0.48 -10.48 14.44
N LEU A 214 0.74 -11.71 13.99
CA LEU A 214 -0.26 -12.75 13.76
C LEU A 214 -0.75 -13.40 15.06
N GLU A 215 0.17 -13.74 15.97
CA GLU A 215 -0.15 -14.45 17.21
C GLU A 215 -1.18 -13.69 18.06
N ASN A 216 -0.99 -12.38 18.25
CA ASN A 216 -1.90 -11.56 19.06
C ASN A 216 -3.32 -11.47 18.47
N GLN A 217 -3.46 -11.55 17.13
CA GLN A 217 -4.77 -11.52 16.47
C GLN A 217 -5.53 -12.86 16.66
N SER A 218 -4.81 -13.97 16.83
CA SER A 218 -5.41 -15.27 17.11
C SER A 218 -5.97 -15.36 18.55
N GLU A 219 -5.27 -14.74 19.52
CA GLU A 219 -5.71 -14.66 20.90
C GLU A 219 -6.99 -13.82 21.05
N GLU A 220 -7.04 -12.63 20.44
CA GLU A 220 -8.23 -11.76 20.45
C GLU A 220 -9.47 -12.43 19.84
N ASN A 221 -9.30 -13.10 18.69
CA ASN A 221 -10.38 -13.84 18.05
C ASN A 221 -10.88 -15.02 18.91
N SER A 222 -9.99 -15.70 19.65
CA SER A 222 -10.37 -16.79 20.56
C SER A 222 -11.17 -16.32 21.78
N VAL A 223 -10.95 -15.08 22.25
CA VAL A 223 -11.69 -14.46 23.36
C VAL A 223 -13.07 -14.00 22.91
N LEU A 224 -13.20 -13.47 21.68
CA LEU A 224 -14.48 -13.05 21.11
C LEU A 224 -15.44 -14.22 20.89
N ILE A 225 -14.95 -15.39 20.50
CA ILE A 225 -15.76 -16.61 20.32
C ILE A 225 -16.26 -17.18 21.66
N LYS A 226 -15.61 -16.84 22.78
CA LYS A 226 -15.94 -17.35 24.13
C LYS A 226 -16.92 -16.50 24.92
N LYS A 227 -17.44 -15.37 24.40
CA LYS A 227 -18.50 -14.61 25.09
C LYS A 227 -19.84 -15.31 24.88
N PRO A 228 -20.50 -15.84 25.94
CA PRO A 228 -21.88 -16.27 25.83
C PRO A 228 -22.74 -15.05 25.56
N VAL A 229 -23.69 -15.18 24.64
CA VAL A 229 -24.81 -14.25 24.52
C VAL A 229 -25.56 -14.29 25.84
N MET A 230 -25.51 -13.20 26.60
CA MET A 230 -26.38 -12.95 27.75
C MET A 230 -27.55 -12.10 27.28
#